data_AF-A0A930GUW2-F1
#
_entry.id   AF-A0A930GUW2-F1
#
_cell.length_a   1.000
_cell.length_b   1.000
_cell.length_c   1.000
_cell.angle_alpha   90.00
_cell.angle_beta   90.00
_cell.angle_gamma   90.00
#
_symmetry.space_group_name_H-M   'P 1'
#
loop_
_entity.id
_entity.type
_entity.pdbx_description
1 polymer ?
#
loop_
_entity_poly.entity_id
_entity_poly.type
_entity_poly.pdbx_seq_one_letter_code
_entity_poly.pdbx_strand_id
1 'polypeptide(L)'
;KMLLNGKERIEDLTENDFSILIDQKGVDMKIGLDIASLAYKKQVDQIVLISGDSDFVPASKLARREGIDFILDSLGEKVKDDLSLHIDGLKTHIDSLKPINKTQLLTTDL
;
A
#
# COMPACT_ATOMS: atom_id res chain seq x y z
N LYS A 1 -18.32 0.94 20.17
CA LYS A 1 -19.29 -0.20 20.17
C LYS A 1 -20.73 0.20 20.54
N MET A 2 -21.00 1.44 21.02
CA MET A 2 -22.34 1.85 21.46
C MET A 2 -23.33 2.12 20.31
N LEU A 3 -22.86 2.76 19.23
CA LEU A 3 -23.60 2.88 17.96
C LEU A 3 -24.05 1.53 17.37
N LEU A 4 -23.15 0.54 17.32
CA LEU A 4 -23.43 -0.79 16.74
C LEU A 4 -24.41 -1.63 17.57
N ASN A 5 -24.53 -1.33 18.87
CA ASN A 5 -25.47 -2.01 19.77
C ASN A 5 -26.77 -1.22 19.99
N GLY A 6 -27.01 -0.17 19.20
CA GLY A 6 -28.25 0.64 19.24
C GLY A 6 -28.44 1.46 20.53
N LYS A 7 -27.39 1.63 21.34
CA LYS A 7 -27.45 2.39 22.59
C LYS A 7 -27.30 3.90 22.39
N GLU A 8 -26.81 4.31 21.23
CA GLU A 8 -26.69 5.70 20.79
C GLU A 8 -27.16 5.77 19.35
N ARG A 9 -27.91 6.84 19.02
CA ARG A 9 -28.36 7.07 17.65
C ARG A 9 -27.32 7.93 16.93
N ILE A 10 -27.29 7.84 15.60
CA ILE A 10 -26.41 8.68 14.77
C ILE A 10 -26.67 10.17 15.02
N GLU A 11 -27.93 10.51 15.33
CA GLU A 11 -28.41 11.85 15.70
C GLU A 11 -27.74 12.42 16.95
N ASP A 12 -27.31 11.55 17.87
CA ASP A 12 -26.82 11.92 19.19
C ASP A 12 -25.28 12.09 19.19
N LEU A 13 -24.60 11.87 18.05
CA LEU A 13 -23.16 12.03 17.91
C LEU A 13 -22.76 13.51 17.90
N THR A 14 -21.75 13.84 18.70
CA THR A 14 -21.16 15.15 18.83
C THR A 14 -19.72 15.15 18.32
N GLU A 15 -19.12 16.33 18.12
CA GLU A 15 -17.73 16.43 17.66
C GLU A 15 -16.72 15.73 18.59
N ASN A 16 -17.05 15.61 19.89
CA ASN A 16 -16.21 14.94 20.88
C ASN A 16 -16.16 13.41 20.71
N ASP A 17 -17.10 12.84 19.92
CA ASP A 17 -17.16 11.41 19.63
C ASP A 17 -16.26 11.01 18.45
N PHE A 18 -15.66 11.98 17.78
CA PHE A 18 -14.74 11.78 16.67
C PHE A 18 -13.31 12.13 17.08
N SER A 19 -12.40 11.19 16.89
CA SER A 19 -10.96 11.42 17.02
C SER A 19 -10.29 11.27 15.66
N ILE A 20 -9.41 12.20 15.30
CA ILE A 20 -8.59 12.07 14.09
C ILE A 20 -7.53 11.00 14.36
N LEU A 21 -7.61 9.88 13.63
CA LEU A 21 -6.58 8.85 13.61
C LEU A 21 -5.47 9.26 12.63
N ILE A 22 -4.30 9.65 13.16
CA ILE A 22 -3.17 10.19 12.39
C ILE A 22 -2.03 9.17 12.22
N ASP A 23 -2.08 8.01 12.87
CA ASP A 23 -0.91 7.14 13.06
C ASP A 23 -0.27 6.53 11.79
N GLN A 24 -0.97 6.49 10.64
CA GLN A 24 -0.46 5.80 9.43
C GLN A 24 -0.34 6.70 8.19
N LYS A 25 -0.42 8.02 8.31
CA LYS A 25 -0.18 8.93 7.18
C LYS A 25 1.30 9.33 7.14
N GLY A 26 2.04 8.84 6.14
CA GLY A 26 3.42 9.27 5.89
C GLY A 26 4.46 8.15 5.78
N VAL A 27 4.05 6.88 5.89
CA VAL A 27 4.92 5.75 5.53
C VAL A 27 5.38 5.85 4.09
N ASP A 28 4.50 6.29 3.19
CA ASP A 28 4.79 6.43 1.75
C ASP A 28 5.88 7.47 1.50
N MET A 29 5.85 8.56 2.25
CA MET A 29 6.90 9.58 2.18
C MET A 29 8.26 9.07 2.69
N LYS A 30 8.26 8.27 3.77
CA LYS A 30 9.50 7.68 4.31
C LYS A 30 10.11 6.70 3.31
N ILE A 31 9.30 5.81 2.74
CA ILE A 31 9.73 4.86 1.72
C ILE A 31 10.24 5.60 0.47
N GLY A 32 9.53 6.64 0.02
CA GLY A 32 9.97 7.46 -1.10
C GLY A 32 11.32 8.15 -0.85
N LEU A 33 11.54 8.66 0.37
CA LEU A 33 12.81 9.27 0.76
C LEU A 33 13.94 8.23 0.81
N ASP A 34 13.67 7.03 1.32
CA ASP A 34 14.65 5.95 1.37
C ASP A 34 15.07 5.55 -0.04
N ILE A 35 14.13 5.32 -0.96
CA ILE A 35 14.39 5.03 -2.38
C ILE A 35 15.25 6.13 -3.00
N ALA A 36 14.89 7.40 -2.81
CA ALA A 36 15.64 8.52 -3.35
C ALA A 36 17.06 8.60 -2.78
N SER A 37 17.21 8.37 -1.47
CA SER A 37 18.51 8.44 -0.80
C SER A 37 19.45 7.33 -1.25
N LEU A 38 18.94 6.10 -1.39
CA LEU A 38 19.68 4.95 -1.90
C LEU A 38 20.09 5.19 -3.36
N ALA A 39 19.18 5.78 -4.14
CA ALA A 39 19.41 6.08 -5.53
C ALA A 39 20.48 7.13 -5.78
N TYR A 40 20.36 8.30 -5.15
CA TYR A 40 21.33 9.37 -5.32
C TYR A 40 22.72 9.02 -4.82
N LYS A 41 22.81 8.22 -3.75
CA LYS A 41 24.09 7.77 -3.21
C LYS A 41 24.67 6.56 -3.97
N LYS A 42 23.95 6.02 -4.96
CA LYS A 42 24.32 4.83 -5.74
C LYS A 42 24.73 3.65 -4.84
N GLN A 43 23.96 3.44 -3.77
CA GLN A 43 24.26 2.41 -2.77
C GLN A 43 23.73 1.02 -3.16
N VAL A 44 22.85 0.97 -4.16
CA VAL A 44 22.21 -0.25 -4.65
C VAL A 44 22.12 -0.20 -6.17
N ASP A 45 22.18 -1.37 -6.80
CA ASP A 45 22.01 -1.52 -8.26
C ASP A 45 20.56 -1.88 -8.64
N GLN A 46 19.78 -2.41 -7.69
CA GLN A 46 18.38 -2.81 -7.89
C GLN A 46 17.55 -2.53 -6.64
N ILE A 47 16.31 -2.09 -6.83
CA ILE A 47 15.29 -1.91 -5.79
C ILE A 47 14.07 -2.77 -6.16
N VAL A 48 13.64 -3.60 -5.21
CA VAL A 48 12.40 -4.38 -5.31
C VAL A 48 11.40 -3.80 -4.31
N LEU A 49 10.38 -3.11 -4.81
CA LEU A 49 9.29 -2.60 -4.00
C LEU A 49 8.16 -3.63 -3.96
N ILE A 50 7.73 -4.01 -2.76
CA ILE A 50 6.57 -4.87 -2.55
C ILE A 50 5.46 -3.99 -2.02
N SER A 51 4.51 -3.60 -2.87
CA SER A 51 3.44 -2.67 -2.51
C SER A 51 2.27 -2.75 -3.49
N GLY A 52 1.05 -2.68 -2.96
CA GLY A 52 -0.17 -2.49 -3.75
C GLY A 52 -0.49 -1.01 -4.05
N ASP A 53 0.31 -0.06 -3.54
CA ASP A 53 0.05 1.36 -3.67
C ASP A 53 0.69 1.96 -4.93
N SER A 54 -0.09 2.76 -5.66
CA SER A 54 0.35 3.48 -6.84
C SER A 54 1.11 4.78 -6.54
N ASP A 55 1.16 5.24 -5.29
CA ASP A 55 1.76 6.54 -4.96
C ASP A 55 3.30 6.56 -5.10
N PHE A 56 3.93 5.41 -5.36
CA PHE A 56 5.38 5.26 -5.53
C PHE A 56 5.91 5.49 -6.96
N VAL A 57 5.08 5.84 -7.95
CA VAL A 57 5.55 6.18 -9.33
C VAL A 57 6.65 7.23 -9.35
N PRO A 58 6.58 8.33 -8.58
CA PRO A 58 7.61 9.35 -8.64
C PRO A 58 8.97 8.82 -8.15
N ALA A 59 8.95 7.98 -7.11
CA ALA A 59 10.15 7.37 -6.55
C ALA A 59 10.77 6.35 -7.51
N SER A 60 9.95 5.52 -8.17
CA SER A 60 10.45 4.56 -9.18
C SER A 60 11.08 5.27 -10.38
N LYS A 61 10.44 6.34 -10.88
CA LYS A 61 11.00 7.18 -11.96
C LYS A 61 12.36 7.76 -11.60
N LEU A 62 12.51 8.23 -10.35
CA LEU A 62 13.76 8.78 -9.86
C LEU A 62 14.84 7.71 -9.82
N ALA A 63 14.57 6.55 -9.22
CA ALA A 63 15.53 5.44 -9.15
C ALA A 63 16.01 5.00 -10.55
N ARG A 64 15.08 4.83 -11.50
CA ARG A 64 15.41 4.46 -12.89
C ARG A 64 16.28 5.50 -13.59
N ARG A 65 16.03 6.80 -13.35
CA ARG A 65 16.85 7.89 -13.92
C ARG A 65 18.28 7.89 -13.39
N GLU A 66 18.48 7.47 -12.15
CA GLU A 66 19.80 7.29 -11.55
C GLU A 66 20.51 5.99 -12.01
N GLY A 67 19.85 5.19 -12.85
CA GLY A 67 20.39 3.97 -13.43
C GLY A 67 20.17 2.71 -12.58
N ILE A 68 19.23 2.75 -11.63
CA ILE A 68 18.89 1.62 -10.76
C ILE A 68 17.73 0.84 -11.35
N ASP A 69 17.84 -0.48 -11.36
CA ASP A 69 16.78 -1.39 -11.79
C ASP A 69 15.65 -1.40 -10.75
N PHE A 70 14.43 -1.02 -11.15
CA PHE A 70 13.30 -0.89 -10.22
C PHE A 70 12.18 -1.89 -10.55
N ILE A 71 11.99 -2.85 -9.65
CA ILE A 71 10.99 -3.91 -9.75
C ILE A 71 9.85 -3.63 -8.77
N LEU A 72 8.61 -3.81 -9.21
CA LEU A 72 7.43 -3.78 -8.34
C LEU A 72 6.78 -5.15 -8.23
N ASP A 73 6.44 -5.55 -7.01
CA ASP A 73 5.49 -6.61 -6.70
C ASP A 73 4.21 -6.00 -6.14
N SER A 74 3.11 -6.14 -6.90
CA SER A 74 1.81 -5.59 -6.52
C SER A 74 0.97 -6.46 -5.60
N LEU A 75 1.52 -7.55 -5.07
CA LEU A 75 0.82 -8.51 -4.20
C LEU A 75 -0.47 -9.09 -4.83
N GLY A 76 -0.57 -9.11 -6.16
CA GLY A 76 -1.74 -9.60 -6.89
C GLY A 76 -2.82 -8.55 -7.16
N GLU A 77 -2.62 -7.30 -6.73
CA GLU A 77 -3.50 -6.19 -7.08
C GLU A 77 -3.24 -5.69 -8.51
N LYS A 78 -4.30 -5.24 -9.18
CA LYS A 78 -4.19 -4.63 -10.51
C LYS A 78 -3.49 -3.29 -10.39
N VAL A 79 -2.23 -3.26 -10.80
CA VAL A 79 -1.48 -2.02 -10.95
C VAL A 79 -2.13 -1.18 -12.05
N LYS A 80 -2.43 0.09 -11.75
CA LYS A 80 -2.91 1.05 -12.77
C LYS A 80 -1.93 1.14 -13.93
N ASP A 81 -2.43 1.23 -15.15
CA ASP A 81 -1.63 1.19 -16.39
C ASP A 81 -0.47 2.22 -16.39
N ASP A 82 -0.67 3.39 -15.75
CA ASP A 82 0.36 4.43 -15.60
C ASP A 82 1.61 3.98 -14.83
N LEU A 83 1.51 3.03 -13.90
CA LEU A 83 2.68 2.51 -13.17
C LEU A 83 3.55 1.61 -14.06
N SER A 84 2.90 0.79 -14.89
CA SER A 84 3.56 -0.25 -15.70
C SER A 84 4.56 0.33 -16.71
N LEU A 85 4.27 1.53 -17.24
CA LEU A 85 5.16 2.25 -18.15
C LEU A 85 6.43 2.76 -17.48
N HIS A 86 6.46 2.81 -16.14
CA HIS A 86 7.51 3.48 -15.38
C HIS A 86 8.31 2.56 -14.46
N ILE A 87 8.08 1.24 -14.51
CA ILE A 87 8.86 0.22 -13.81
C ILE A 87 9.63 -0.65 -14.83
N ASP A 88 10.77 -1.23 -14.44
CA ASP A 88 11.56 -2.11 -15.31
C ASP A 88 10.97 -3.53 -15.38
N GLY A 89 10.29 -3.94 -14.31
CA GLY A 89 9.58 -5.21 -14.24
C GLY A 89 8.47 -5.20 -13.20
N LEU A 90 7.35 -5.85 -13.55
CA LEU A 90 6.32 -6.25 -12.59
C LEU A 90 6.52 -7.74 -12.29
N LYS A 91 6.82 -8.08 -11.04
CA LYS A 91 6.95 -9.48 -10.60
C LYS A 91 6.08 -9.68 -9.39
N THR A 92 5.09 -10.57 -9.50
CA THR A 92 4.28 -10.98 -8.36
C THR A 92 4.74 -12.34 -7.89
N HIS A 93 5.21 -12.41 -6.65
CA HIS A 93 5.68 -13.66 -6.02
C HIS A 93 4.60 -14.37 -5.19
N ILE A 94 3.37 -13.84 -5.17
CA ILE A 94 2.23 -14.51 -4.58
C ILE A 94 1.50 -15.35 -5.65
N ASP A 95 1.58 -16.67 -5.50
CA ASP A 95 0.76 -17.64 -6.24
C ASP A 95 -0.70 -17.51 -5.80
N SER A 96 -1.44 -16.60 -6.43
CA SER A 96 -2.88 -16.40 -6.21
C SER A 96 -3.26 -16.16 -4.75
N LEU A 97 -3.51 -14.89 -4.38
CA LEU A 97 -4.52 -14.67 -3.34
C LEU A 97 -5.84 -15.19 -3.90
N LYS A 98 -6.15 -16.47 -3.67
CA LYS A 98 -7.52 -16.96 -3.87
C LYS A 98 -8.42 -16.02 -3.07
N PRO A 99 -9.45 -15.41 -3.67
CA PRO A 99 -10.36 -14.56 -2.93
C PRO A 99 -10.90 -15.40 -1.77
N ILE A 100 -10.61 -15.00 -0.53
CA ILE A 100 -11.18 -15.63 0.64
C ILE A 100 -12.68 -15.35 0.55
N ASN A 101 -13.47 -16.36 0.18
CA ASN A 101 -14.92 -16.26 0.21
C ASN A 101 -15.33 -15.99 1.67
N LYS A 102 -15.77 -14.76 1.96
CA LYS A 102 -16.25 -14.31 3.27
C LYS A 102 -17.30 -15.25 3.89
N THR A 103 -17.99 -16.03 3.06
CA THR A 103 -18.99 -17.03 3.46
C THR A 103 -18.42 -18.19 4.30
N GLN A 104 -17.13 -18.52 4.19
CA GLN A 104 -16.52 -19.64 4.95
C GLN A 104 -16.03 -19.28 6.36
N LEU A 105 -15.93 -18.00 6.71
CA LEU A 105 -15.47 -17.56 8.04
C LEU A 105 -16.58 -17.55 9.10
N LEU A 106 -17.85 -17.70 8.71
CA LEU A 106 -18.99 -17.68 9.64
C LEU A 106 -19.41 -19.07 10.14
N THR A 107 -18.74 -20.15 9.73
CA THR A 107 -19.14 -21.54 10.09
C THR A 107 -18.15 -22.29 10.98
N THR A 108 -17.09 -21.65 11.47
CA THR A 108 -16.09 -22.32 12.33
C THR A 108 -16.12 -21.92 13.80
N ASP A 109 -17.09 -21.10 14.21
CA ASP A 109 -17.36 -20.81 15.62
C ASP A 109 -18.69 -21.46 16.05
N LEU A 110 -18.66 -22.78 16.28
CA LEU A 110 -19.58 -23.53 17.14
C LEU A 110 -18.78 -24.43 18.07
#